data_AF-A0A3M1HI31-F1
#
_entry.id   AF-A0A3M1HI31-F1
#
_cell.length_a   1.000
_cell.length_b   1.000
_cell.length_c   1.000
_cell.angle_alpha   90.00
_cell.angle_beta   90.00
_cell.angle_gamma   90.00
#
_symmetry.space_group_name_H-M   'P 1'
#
loop_
_entity.id
_entity.type
_entity.pdbx_description
1 polymer ?
#
loop_
_entity_poly.entity_id
_entity_poly.type
_entity_poly.pdbx_seq_one_letter_code
_entity_poly.pdbx_strand_id
1 'polypeptide(L)'
;MLLAGMAVAPFVLPKNVVNRVMYTFTQAPEEGQMRIGGVRIDTSTSERLKSWQKVLTRAYPQHPFFGVGVTGGGFLDAQYPRVLLESGMAGLVLFVWMLRKIGWAFRRMYAELEDPVLRGAALGGLAGFIGLLFHALGANTFIIVRIMEPLMILLGLLVGVWMNQEAARA
;
A
#
# COMPACT_ATOMS: atom_id res chain seq x y z
N MET A 1 21.14 3.93 8.22
CA MET A 1 20.41 4.94 9.03
C MET A 1 19.01 4.49 9.43
N LEU A 2 18.12 4.08 8.51
CA LEU A 2 16.76 3.60 8.86
C LEU A 2 16.72 2.42 9.85
N LEU A 3 17.56 1.39 9.63
CA LEU A 3 17.64 0.24 10.54
C LEU A 3 18.15 0.61 11.94
N ALA A 4 19.10 1.55 12.03
CA ALA A 4 19.58 2.07 13.30
C ALA A 4 18.51 2.89 14.02
N GLY A 5 17.73 3.70 13.28
CA GLY A 5 16.57 4.41 13.83
C GLY A 5 15.49 3.47 14.35
N MET A 6 15.20 2.38 13.65
CA MET A 6 14.25 1.36 14.11
C MET A 6 14.71 0.65 15.39
N ALA A 7 16.00 0.36 15.53
CA ALA A 7 16.55 -0.30 16.72
C ALA A 7 16.46 0.57 17.97
N VAL A 8 16.59 1.89 17.82
CA VAL A 8 16.54 2.87 18.93
C VAL A 8 15.10 3.32 19.25
N ALA A 9 14.17 3.12 18.31
CA ALA A 9 12.78 3.53 18.40
C ALA A 9 12.07 3.20 19.74
N PRO A 10 12.13 1.98 20.30
CA PRO A 10 11.40 1.67 21.54
C PRO A 10 11.92 2.43 22.78
N PHE A 11 13.15 2.95 22.73
CA PHE A 11 13.76 3.69 23.84
C PHE A 11 13.50 5.19 23.76
N VAL A 12 13.22 5.72 22.57
CA VAL A 12 13.05 7.15 22.32
C VAL A 12 11.58 7.53 22.12
N LEU A 13 10.74 6.60 21.66
CA LEU A 13 9.35 6.88 21.34
C LEU A 13 8.46 6.98 22.61
N PRO A 14 7.42 7.85 22.60
CA PRO A 14 6.45 7.91 23.68
C PRO A 14 5.77 6.57 23.93
N LYS A 15 5.47 6.27 25.20
CA LYS A 15 4.80 5.01 25.61
C LYS A 15 3.51 4.75 24.84
N ASN A 16 2.74 5.78 24.50
CA ASN A 16 1.50 5.65 23.74
C ASN A 16 1.74 5.07 22.33
N VAL A 17 2.86 5.41 21.68
CA VAL A 17 3.24 4.90 20.36
C VAL A 17 3.65 3.44 20.48
N VAL A 18 4.51 3.11 21.45
CA VAL A 18 4.94 1.73 21.73
C VAL A 18 3.72 0.86 22.04
N ASN A 19 2.83 1.31 22.91
CA ASN A 19 1.61 0.59 23.28
C ASN A 19 0.69 0.38 22.06
N ARG A 20 0.61 1.35 21.14
CA ARG A 20 -0.22 1.20 19.93
C ARG A 20 0.32 0.11 19.01
N VAL A 21 1.64 0.03 18.84
CA VAL A 21 2.28 -1.04 18.06
C VAL A 21 2.14 -2.38 18.77
N MET A 22 2.39 -2.42 20.08
CA MET A 22 2.31 -3.63 20.87
C MET A 22 0.89 -4.17 21.03
N TYR A 23 -0.13 -3.32 20.91
CA TYR A 23 -1.54 -3.72 20.97
C TYR A 23 -1.86 -4.90 20.02
N THR A 24 -1.23 -4.94 18.84
CA THR A 24 -1.34 -6.06 17.89
C THR A 24 -1.01 -7.41 18.50
N PHE A 25 -0.12 -7.47 19.50
CA PHE A 25 0.34 -8.71 20.14
C PHE A 25 -0.11 -8.85 21.59
N THR A 26 -0.49 -7.74 22.23
CA THR A 26 -0.83 -7.69 23.66
C THR A 26 -2.29 -7.39 23.94
N GLN A 27 -3.16 -7.33 22.92
CA GLN A 27 -4.60 -7.23 23.13
C GLN A 27 -5.06 -8.34 24.09
N ALA A 28 -5.96 -7.99 25.00
CA ALA A 28 -6.59 -8.95 25.89
C ALA A 28 -7.27 -10.08 25.06
N PRO A 29 -7.42 -11.29 25.63
CA PRO A 29 -8.07 -12.38 24.94
C PRO A 29 -9.51 -11.98 24.55
N GLU A 30 -9.78 -12.00 23.25
CA GLU A 30 -11.10 -11.71 22.69
C GLU A 30 -11.45 -12.76 21.64
N GLU A 31 -12.76 -12.96 21.42
CA GLU A 31 -13.23 -13.86 20.37
C GLU A 31 -12.77 -13.36 18.99
N GLY A 32 -12.40 -14.30 18.12
CA GLY A 32 -11.95 -13.98 16.76
C GLY A 32 -10.44 -13.73 16.61
N GLN A 33 -9.66 -13.68 17.69
CA GLN A 33 -8.19 -13.60 17.60
C GLN A 33 -7.58 -14.89 17.03
N MET A 34 -6.61 -14.73 16.13
CA MET A 34 -5.81 -15.84 15.60
C MET A 34 -4.49 -15.98 16.35
N ARG A 35 -3.95 -17.21 16.31
CA ARG A 35 -2.62 -17.53 16.81
C ARG A 35 -1.69 -17.85 15.64
N ILE A 36 -0.60 -17.10 15.52
CA ILE A 36 0.44 -17.33 14.50
C ILE A 36 1.76 -17.49 15.24
N GLY A 37 2.45 -18.62 15.03
CA GLY A 37 3.74 -18.88 15.67
C GLY A 37 3.69 -18.87 17.20
N GLY A 38 2.57 -19.27 17.80
CA GLY A 38 2.38 -19.24 19.26
C GLY A 38 2.00 -17.88 19.84
N VAL A 39 2.01 -16.81 19.05
CA VAL A 39 1.63 -15.46 19.46
C VAL A 39 0.18 -15.16 19.06
N ARG A 40 -0.59 -14.55 19.98
CA ARG A 40 -1.93 -14.05 19.67
C ARG A 40 -1.82 -12.73 18.91
N ILE A 41 -2.62 -12.61 17.87
CA ILE A 41 -2.75 -11.40 17.07
C ILE A 41 -4.10 -10.76 17.36
N ASP A 42 -4.13 -9.43 17.41
CA ASP A 42 -5.34 -8.65 17.66
C ASP A 42 -6.49 -9.00 16.69
N THR A 43 -7.71 -8.68 17.09
CA THR A 43 -8.92 -8.99 16.34
C THR A 43 -8.92 -8.35 14.94
N SER A 44 -8.42 -7.13 14.80
CA SER A 44 -8.41 -6.42 13.51
C SER A 44 -7.46 -7.07 12.51
N THR A 45 -6.23 -7.36 12.91
CA THR A 45 -5.27 -8.06 12.04
C THR A 45 -5.71 -9.49 11.76
N SER A 46 -6.34 -10.15 12.74
CA SER A 46 -6.92 -11.49 12.56
C SER A 46 -8.02 -11.49 11.48
N GLU A 47 -8.96 -10.56 11.52
CA GLU A 47 -10.02 -10.45 10.51
C GLU A 47 -9.48 -10.14 9.10
N ARG A 48 -8.43 -9.31 9.00
CA ARG A 48 -7.74 -9.11 7.72
C ARG A 48 -7.21 -10.43 7.18
N LEU A 49 -6.40 -11.15 7.95
CA LEU A 49 -5.79 -12.40 7.49
C LEU A 49 -6.83 -13.49 7.14
N LYS A 50 -7.91 -13.61 7.92
CA LYS A 50 -9.03 -14.51 7.59
C LYS A 50 -9.72 -14.11 6.30
N SER A 51 -9.95 -12.81 6.08
CA SER A 51 -10.58 -12.33 4.85
C SER A 51 -9.69 -12.60 3.63
N TRP A 52 -8.37 -12.49 3.74
CA TRP A 52 -7.44 -12.88 2.67
C TRP A 52 -7.54 -14.37 2.37
N GLN A 53 -7.51 -15.20 3.41
CA GLN A 53 -7.67 -16.65 3.26
C GLN A 53 -8.98 -16.97 2.53
N LYS A 54 -10.09 -16.36 2.95
CA LYS A 54 -11.40 -16.55 2.31
C LYS A 54 -11.38 -16.17 0.83
N VAL A 55 -10.75 -15.04 0.47
CA VAL A 55 -10.59 -14.64 -0.93
C VAL A 55 -9.82 -15.70 -1.70
N LEU A 56 -8.66 -16.13 -1.20
CA LEU A 56 -7.77 -17.05 -1.89
C LEU A 56 -8.35 -18.47 -2.00
N THR A 57 -9.06 -18.96 -0.99
CA THR A 57 -9.55 -20.35 -0.97
C THR A 57 -10.97 -20.52 -1.48
N ARG A 58 -11.79 -19.46 -1.52
CA ARG A 58 -13.20 -19.55 -1.93
C ARG A 58 -13.53 -18.72 -3.16
N ALA A 59 -13.32 -17.41 -3.10
CA ALA A 59 -13.75 -16.51 -4.16
C ALA A 59 -12.89 -16.64 -5.42
N TYR A 60 -11.57 -16.65 -5.25
CA TYR A 60 -10.63 -16.70 -6.37
C TYR A 60 -10.77 -17.98 -7.22
N PRO A 61 -10.87 -19.20 -6.66
CA PRO A 61 -11.09 -20.41 -7.46
C PRO A 61 -12.40 -20.41 -8.26
N GLN A 62 -13.44 -19.74 -7.76
CA GLN A 62 -14.75 -19.67 -8.41
C GLN A 62 -14.80 -18.63 -9.53
N HIS A 63 -14.11 -17.50 -9.33
CA HIS A 63 -14.11 -16.36 -10.25
C HIS A 63 -12.69 -15.86 -10.57
N PRO A 64 -11.82 -16.69 -11.16
CA PRO A 64 -10.38 -16.42 -11.22
C PRO A 64 -9.99 -15.24 -12.10
N PHE A 65 -10.72 -15.01 -13.20
CA PHE A 65 -10.33 -14.00 -14.19
C PHE A 65 -10.89 -12.61 -13.90
N PHE A 66 -12.19 -12.51 -13.61
CA PHE A 66 -12.91 -11.24 -13.47
C PHE A 66 -13.43 -10.97 -12.06
N GLY A 67 -13.24 -11.88 -11.12
CA GLY A 67 -13.73 -11.71 -9.76
C GLY A 67 -15.26 -11.70 -9.67
N VAL A 68 -15.77 -11.25 -8.53
CA VAL A 68 -17.21 -11.20 -8.22
C VAL A 68 -17.85 -9.83 -8.50
N GLY A 69 -17.10 -8.90 -9.08
CA GLY A 69 -17.53 -7.52 -9.29
C GLY A 69 -17.28 -6.62 -8.08
N VAL A 70 -17.35 -5.30 -8.32
CA VAL A 70 -17.15 -4.27 -7.30
C VAL A 70 -18.19 -4.44 -6.19
N THR A 71 -17.75 -4.48 -4.93
CA THR A 71 -18.58 -4.78 -3.74
C THR A 71 -19.19 -6.19 -3.65
N GLY A 72 -18.91 -7.10 -4.60
CA GLY A 72 -19.54 -8.43 -4.64
C GLY A 72 -19.10 -9.41 -3.55
N GLY A 73 -17.99 -9.14 -2.84
CA GLY A 73 -17.38 -10.09 -1.89
C GLY A 73 -17.45 -9.70 -0.41
N GLY A 74 -18.18 -8.65 -0.07
CA GLY A 74 -18.28 -8.10 1.29
C GLY A 74 -17.15 -7.14 1.66
N PHE A 75 -17.07 -6.79 2.95
CA PHE A 75 -16.10 -5.82 3.46
C PHE A 75 -14.69 -6.41 3.50
N LEU A 76 -13.73 -5.71 2.88
CA LEU A 76 -12.33 -6.13 2.87
C LEU A 76 -11.41 -4.91 2.91
N ASP A 77 -10.53 -4.89 3.92
CA ASP A 77 -9.66 -3.73 4.20
C ASP A 77 -8.36 -3.72 3.40
N ALA A 78 -7.91 -4.86 2.90
CA ALA A 78 -6.63 -4.99 2.21
C ALA A 78 -6.76 -4.75 0.71
N GLN A 79 -5.95 -3.85 0.15
CA GLN A 79 -6.07 -3.46 -1.27
C GLN A 79 -5.89 -4.65 -2.22
N TYR A 80 -4.82 -5.44 -2.06
CA TYR A 80 -4.50 -6.50 -3.03
C TYR A 80 -5.53 -7.63 -3.06
N PRO A 81 -5.95 -8.20 -1.91
CA PRO A 81 -7.01 -9.20 -1.92
C PRO A 81 -8.35 -8.61 -2.36
N ARG A 82 -8.60 -7.31 -2.14
CA ARG A 82 -9.82 -6.65 -2.64
C ARG A 82 -9.84 -6.58 -4.16
N VAL A 83 -8.74 -6.14 -4.76
CA VAL A 83 -8.61 -6.11 -6.22
C VAL A 83 -8.76 -7.51 -6.81
N LEU A 84 -8.12 -8.52 -6.21
CA LEU A 84 -8.25 -9.91 -6.64
C LEU A 84 -9.70 -10.43 -6.52
N LEU A 85 -10.38 -10.08 -5.44
CA LEU A 85 -11.77 -10.46 -5.19
C LEU A 85 -12.73 -9.82 -6.20
N GLU A 86 -12.62 -8.51 -6.40
CA GLU A 86 -13.60 -7.73 -7.18
C GLU A 86 -13.37 -7.83 -8.69
N SER A 87 -12.12 -7.99 -9.11
CA SER A 87 -11.72 -7.89 -10.53
C SER A 87 -10.89 -9.08 -11.03
N GLY A 88 -10.64 -10.07 -10.17
CA GLY A 88 -9.89 -11.28 -10.51
C GLY A 88 -8.43 -11.00 -10.86
N MET A 89 -7.79 -11.99 -11.48
CA MET A 89 -6.40 -11.90 -11.91
C MET A 89 -6.19 -10.81 -12.97
N ALA A 90 -7.17 -10.59 -13.84
CA ALA A 90 -7.06 -9.56 -14.88
C ALA A 90 -6.89 -8.17 -14.26
N GLY A 91 -7.76 -7.81 -13.30
CA GLY A 91 -7.64 -6.54 -12.61
C GLY A 91 -6.42 -6.46 -11.70
N LEU A 92 -6.02 -7.55 -11.04
CA LEU A 92 -4.79 -7.57 -10.23
C LEU A 92 -3.54 -7.31 -11.10
N VAL A 93 -3.45 -7.91 -12.28
CA VAL A 93 -2.34 -7.70 -13.22
C VAL A 93 -2.31 -6.25 -13.70
N LEU A 94 -3.45 -5.70 -14.11
CA LEU A 94 -3.54 -4.30 -14.56
C LEU A 94 -3.20 -3.33 -13.42
N PHE A 95 -3.64 -3.63 -12.21
CA PHE A 95 -3.33 -2.84 -11.01
C PHE A 95 -1.83 -2.85 -10.71
N VAL A 96 -1.19 -4.02 -10.66
CA VAL A 96 0.26 -4.15 -10.46
C VAL A 96 1.04 -3.47 -11.59
N TRP A 97 0.57 -3.58 -12.83
CA TRP A 97 1.17 -2.89 -13.97
C TRP A 97 1.09 -1.36 -13.82
N MET A 98 -0.05 -0.81 -13.43
CA MET A 98 -0.22 0.60 -13.14
C MET A 98 0.73 1.05 -12.02
N LEU A 99 0.81 0.32 -10.91
CA LEU A 99 1.74 0.60 -9.82
C LEU A 99 3.21 0.59 -10.30
N ARG A 100 3.56 -0.36 -11.17
CA ARG A 100 4.90 -0.42 -11.79
C ARG A 100 5.18 0.82 -12.63
N LYS A 101 4.20 1.30 -13.40
CA LYS A 101 4.32 2.50 -14.23
C LYS A 101 4.50 3.77 -13.40
N ILE A 102 3.76 3.91 -12.29
CA ILE A 102 3.93 5.03 -11.34
C ILE A 102 5.34 5.02 -10.75
N GLY A 103 5.80 3.87 -10.22
CA GLY A 103 7.15 3.75 -9.66
C GLY A 103 8.25 3.98 -10.70
N TRP A 104 8.03 3.55 -11.94
CA TRP A 104 8.93 3.83 -13.06
C TRP A 104 8.99 5.34 -13.37
N ALA A 105 7.85 6.03 -13.42
CA ALA A 105 7.80 7.47 -13.69
C ALA A 105 8.58 8.27 -12.63
N PHE A 106 8.35 8.01 -11.34
CA PHE A 106 9.12 8.66 -10.27
C PHE A 106 10.63 8.44 -10.38
N ARG A 107 11.08 7.21 -10.70
CA ARG A 107 12.50 6.92 -10.92
C ARG A 107 13.07 7.67 -12.12
N ARG A 108 12.29 7.78 -13.20
CA ARG A 108 12.71 8.45 -14.42
C ARG A 108 12.84 9.96 -14.20
N MET A 109 11.83 10.58 -13.59
CA MET A 109 11.85 11.99 -13.23
C MET A 109 12.99 12.33 -12.27
N TYR A 110 13.29 11.46 -11.29
CA TYR A 110 14.47 11.62 -10.44
C TYR A 110 15.80 11.60 -11.22
N ALA A 111 15.88 10.85 -12.31
CA ALA A 111 17.10 10.78 -13.12
C ALA A 111 17.24 11.94 -14.11
N GLU A 112 16.13 12.53 -14.57
CA GLU A 112 16.12 13.38 -15.78
C GLU A 112 15.70 14.83 -15.57
N LEU A 113 14.99 15.15 -14.48
CA LEU A 113 14.67 16.54 -14.14
C LEU A 113 15.95 17.31 -13.82
N GLU A 114 16.09 18.49 -14.44
CA GLU A 114 17.26 19.36 -14.26
C GLU A 114 17.20 20.10 -12.92
N ASP A 115 16.01 20.57 -12.56
CA ASP A 115 15.79 21.32 -11.32
C ASP A 115 16.03 20.41 -10.09
N PRO A 116 16.98 20.76 -9.20
CA PRO A 116 17.31 19.93 -8.04
C PRO A 116 16.16 19.76 -7.05
N VAL A 117 15.28 20.75 -6.90
CA VAL A 117 14.12 20.72 -6.01
C VAL A 117 13.08 19.74 -6.56
N LEU A 118 12.77 19.84 -7.85
CA LEU A 118 11.81 18.92 -8.49
C LEU A 118 12.34 17.48 -8.51
N ARG A 119 13.66 17.31 -8.70
CA ARG A 119 14.32 16.01 -8.56
C ARG A 119 14.19 15.45 -7.16
N GLY A 120 14.38 16.29 -6.14
CA GLY A 120 14.14 15.93 -4.73
C GLY A 120 12.68 15.53 -4.47
N ALA A 121 11.73 16.26 -5.05
CA ALA A 121 10.30 15.92 -4.96
C ALA A 121 9.98 14.58 -5.63
N ALA A 122 10.60 14.26 -6.77
CA ALA A 122 10.45 12.95 -7.42
C ALA A 122 11.00 11.80 -6.57
N LEU A 123 12.15 11.99 -5.91
CA LEU A 123 12.72 11.00 -4.98
C LEU A 123 11.84 10.83 -3.74
N GLY A 124 11.35 11.93 -3.16
CA GLY A 124 10.43 11.90 -2.04
C GLY A 124 9.11 11.21 -2.40
N GLY A 125 8.57 11.50 -3.58
CA GLY A 125 7.42 10.82 -4.16
C GLY A 125 7.64 9.32 -4.33
N LEU A 126 8.81 8.91 -4.82
CA LEU A 126 9.18 7.49 -4.93
C LEU A 126 9.21 6.80 -3.56
N ALA A 127 9.86 7.42 -2.57
CA ALA A 127 9.95 6.87 -1.21
C ALA A 127 8.57 6.76 -0.56
N GLY A 128 7.74 7.80 -0.67
CA GLY A 128 6.36 7.80 -0.22
C GLY A 128 5.53 6.71 -0.90
N PHE A 129 5.65 6.60 -2.23
CA PHE A 129 4.97 5.56 -3.01
C PHE A 129 5.34 4.15 -2.56
N ILE A 130 6.62 3.88 -2.28
CA ILE A 130 7.06 2.59 -1.71
C ILE A 130 6.37 2.34 -0.35
N GLY A 131 6.31 3.35 0.52
CA GLY A 131 5.56 3.25 1.78
C GLY A 131 4.08 2.91 1.59
N LEU A 132 3.44 3.51 0.58
CA LEU A 132 2.04 3.24 0.24
C LEU A 132 1.83 1.81 -0.28
N LEU A 133 2.79 1.22 -1.00
CA LEU A 133 2.73 -0.19 -1.41
C LEU A 133 2.66 -1.12 -0.19
N PHE A 134 3.48 -0.88 0.84
CA PHE A 134 3.42 -1.66 2.07
C PHE A 134 2.14 -1.40 2.86
N HIS A 135 1.72 -0.14 2.95
CA HIS A 135 0.46 0.22 3.63
C HIS A 135 -0.75 -0.48 2.98
N ALA A 136 -0.74 -0.64 1.66
CA ALA A 136 -1.78 -1.32 0.88
C ALA A 136 -1.94 -2.81 1.18
N LEU A 137 -0.97 -3.43 1.88
CA LEU A 137 -1.15 -4.78 2.40
C LEU A 137 -2.31 -4.81 3.39
N GLY A 138 -2.37 -3.88 4.35
CA GLY A 138 -3.37 -3.88 5.41
C GLY A 138 -4.57 -2.96 5.20
N ALA A 139 -4.51 -2.06 4.22
CA ALA A 139 -5.47 -0.97 4.03
C ALA A 139 -5.84 -0.73 2.56
N ASN A 140 -6.99 -0.08 2.34
CA ASN A 140 -7.51 0.31 1.02
C ASN A 140 -6.81 1.57 0.47
N THR A 141 -5.48 1.55 0.51
CA THR A 141 -4.60 2.70 0.26
C THR A 141 -4.88 3.38 -1.06
N PHE A 142 -5.11 2.61 -2.12
CA PHE A 142 -5.24 3.13 -3.49
C PHE A 142 -6.69 3.46 -3.88
N ILE A 143 -7.60 3.47 -2.91
CA ILE A 143 -9.01 3.88 -3.08
C ILE A 143 -9.31 5.08 -2.17
N ILE A 144 -8.67 5.17 -1.01
CA ILE A 144 -8.87 6.26 -0.06
C ILE A 144 -8.41 7.57 -0.68
N VAL A 145 -9.38 8.46 -0.89
CA VAL A 145 -9.23 9.81 -1.48
C VAL A 145 -8.08 10.60 -0.83
N ARG A 146 -8.02 10.60 0.50
CA ARG A 146 -7.01 11.35 1.29
C ARG A 146 -5.56 10.89 1.05
N ILE A 147 -5.35 9.73 0.41
CA ILE A 147 -4.03 9.21 0.06
C ILE A 147 -3.81 9.34 -1.44
N MET A 148 -4.81 8.95 -2.24
CA MET A 148 -4.70 8.93 -3.69
C MET A 148 -4.65 10.31 -4.32
N GLU A 149 -5.46 11.26 -3.85
CA GLU A 149 -5.46 12.61 -4.42
C GLU A 149 -4.08 13.30 -4.27
N PRO A 150 -3.46 13.37 -3.08
CA PRO A 150 -2.12 13.96 -2.96
C PRO A 150 -1.07 13.25 -3.82
N LEU A 151 -1.11 11.91 -3.87
CA LEU A 151 -0.18 11.12 -4.69
C LEU A 151 -0.33 11.47 -6.18
N MET A 152 -1.56 11.51 -6.69
CA MET A 152 -1.84 11.75 -8.10
C MET A 152 -1.59 13.20 -8.50
N ILE A 153 -1.87 14.16 -7.62
CA ILE A 153 -1.54 15.58 -7.84
C ILE A 153 -0.02 15.75 -7.95
N LEU A 154 0.74 15.19 -7.00
CA LEU A 154 2.21 15.25 -7.04
C LEU A 154 2.76 14.59 -8.32
N LEU A 155 2.29 13.38 -8.63
CA LEU A 155 2.70 12.66 -9.84
C LEU A 155 2.37 13.47 -11.11
N GLY A 156 1.16 14.01 -11.21
CA GLY A 156 0.69 14.76 -12.38
C GLY A 156 1.48 16.05 -12.59
N LEU A 157 1.76 16.81 -11.53
CA LEU A 157 2.58 18.02 -11.61
C LEU A 157 4.00 17.70 -12.09
N LEU A 158 4.64 16.68 -11.51
CA LEU A 158 6.00 16.31 -11.89
C LEU A 158 6.07 15.77 -13.32
N VAL A 159 5.11 14.93 -13.73
CA VAL A 159 5.03 14.42 -15.11
C VAL A 159 4.83 15.58 -16.09
N GLY A 160 3.97 16.55 -15.76
CA GLY A 160 3.74 17.73 -16.60
C GLY A 160 5.01 18.56 -16.81
N VAL A 161 5.79 18.80 -15.75
CA VAL A 161 7.07 19.51 -15.86
C VAL A 161 8.08 18.69 -16.67
N TRP A 162 8.19 17.39 -16.39
CA TRP A 162 9.11 16.50 -17.10
C TRP A 162 8.84 16.46 -18.61
N MET A 163 7.56 16.35 -19.02
CA MET A 163 7.17 16.36 -20.43
C MET A 163 7.48 17.70 -21.12
N ASN A 164 7.25 18.83 -20.45
CA ASN A 164 7.58 20.15 -20.99
C ASN A 164 9.11 20.32 -21.18
N GLN A 165 9.90 19.82 -20.23
CA GLN A 165 11.35 19.83 -20.32
C GLN A 165 11.86 18.96 -21.49
N GLU A 166 11.29 17.75 -21.67
CA GLU A 166 11.62 16.88 -22.81
C GLU A 166 11.27 17.54 -24.15
N ALA A 167 10.10 18.18 -24.24
CA ALA A 167 9.67 18.87 -25.45
C ALA A 167 10.59 20.06 -25.81
N ALA A 168 11.15 20.75 -24.81
CA ALA A 168 12.08 21.86 -25.04
C ALA A 168 13.48 21.40 -25.50
N ARG A 169 13.81 20.12 -25.35
CA ARG A 169 15.10 19.52 -25.75
C ARG A 169 15.06 18.87 -27.15
N ALA A 170 13.87 18.65 -27.71
CA ALA A 170 13.66 18.04 -29.04
C ALA A 170 13.70 19.10 -30.16
#